data_AF-A0A1Q6L8Y5-F1
#
_entry.id   AF-A0A1Q6L8Y5-F1
#
_cell.length_a   1.000
_cell.length_b   1.000
_cell.length_c   1.000
_cell.angle_alpha   90.00
_cell.angle_beta   90.00
_cell.angle_gamma   90.00
#
_symmetry.space_group_name_H-M   'P 1'
#
loop_
_entity.id
_entity.type
_entity.pdbx_description
1 polymer ?
#
loop_
_entity_poly.entity_id
_entity_poly.type
_entity_poly.pdbx_seq_one_letter_code
_entity_poly.pdbx_strand_id
1 'polypeptide(L)'
;MKRKRVIITIIICIIILFGATIFSISKFNVWNPFSSCLGMLEILFTNREYTIVQNYPSRVVFCKTSASSNKTSIQYLDEYMKNRDFILEEQVGGILKYSNGSEKEYISFSENKYFSKWEWEK
;
A
#
# COMPACT_ATOMS: atom_id res chain seq x y z
N MET A 1 -43.28 -4.27 -6.79
CA MET A 1 -42.42 -4.65 -5.64
C MET A 1 -40.97 -4.94 -6.00
N LYS A 2 -40.66 -5.67 -7.09
CA LYS A 2 -39.28 -6.02 -7.47
C LYS A 2 -38.36 -4.81 -7.70
N ARG A 3 -38.84 -3.77 -8.41
CA ARG A 3 -38.08 -2.52 -8.64
C ARG A 3 -37.69 -1.78 -7.36
N LYS A 4 -38.60 -1.65 -6.39
CA LYS A 4 -38.32 -1.02 -5.09
C LYS A 4 -37.25 -1.78 -4.30
N ARG A 5 -37.27 -3.12 -4.34
CA ARG A 5 -36.23 -3.95 -3.70
C ARG A 5 -34.85 -3.76 -4.35
N VAL A 6 -34.79 -3.72 -5.68
CA VAL A 6 -33.53 -3.48 -6.41
C VAL A 6 -32.94 -2.11 -6.05
N ILE A 7 -33.77 -1.06 -5.99
CA ILE A 7 -33.33 0.29 -5.61
C ILE A 7 -32.74 0.29 -4.18
N ILE A 8 -33.43 -0.36 -3.23
CA ILE A 8 -32.93 -0.48 -1.85
C ILE A 8 -31.59 -1.21 -1.82
N THR A 9 -31.44 -2.32 -2.55
CA THR A 9 -30.17 -3.04 -2.64
C THR A 9 -29.05 -2.17 -3.19
N ILE A 10 -29.31 -1.40 -4.26
CA ILE A 10 -28.32 -0.48 -4.84
C ILE A 10 -27.88 0.58 -3.83
N ILE A 11 -28.83 1.18 -3.11
CA ILE A 11 -28.53 2.19 -2.08
C ILE A 11 -27.64 1.60 -0.98
N ILE A 12 -27.96 0.40 -0.51
CA ILE A 12 -27.14 -0.30 0.51
C ILE A 12 -25.73 -0.57 -0.03
N CYS A 13 -25.59 -1.08 -1.26
CA CYS A 13 -24.29 -1.30 -1.88
C CYS A 13 -23.47 -0.01 -1.99
N ILE A 14 -24.12 1.11 -2.37
CA ILE A 14 -23.46 2.41 -2.46
C ILE A 14 -22.95 2.85 -1.08
N ILE A 15 -23.77 2.73 -0.03
CA ILE A 15 -23.36 3.08 1.34
C ILE A 15 -22.16 2.24 1.80
N ILE A 16 -22.17 0.93 1.52
CA ILE A 16 -21.07 0.03 1.86
C ILE A 16 -19.79 0.44 1.09
N LEU A 17 -19.90 0.74 -0.20
CA LEU A 17 -18.76 1.17 -1.01
C LEU A 17 -18.16 2.49 -0.50
N PHE A 18 -19.00 3.46 -0.14
CA PHE A 18 -18.53 4.71 0.46
C PHE A 18 -17.81 4.47 1.80
N GLY A 19 -18.39 3.64 2.66
CA GLY A 19 -17.75 3.26 3.93
C GLY A 19 -16.40 2.58 3.71
N ALA A 20 -16.31 1.64 2.75
CA ALA A 20 -15.07 0.95 2.41
C ALA A 20 -14.00 1.91 1.88
N THR A 21 -14.38 2.85 1.02
CA THR A 21 -13.47 3.88 0.50
C THR A 21 -12.93 4.77 1.61
N ILE A 22 -13.78 5.27 2.51
CA ILE A 22 -13.37 6.09 3.66
C ILE A 22 -12.40 5.31 4.54
N PHE A 23 -12.71 4.05 4.83
CA PHE A 23 -11.83 3.18 5.60
C PHE A 23 -10.47 2.96 4.91
N SER A 24 -10.47 2.70 3.60
CA SER A 24 -9.25 2.49 2.83
C SER A 24 -8.36 3.72 2.79
N ILE A 25 -8.94 4.90 2.64
CA ILE A 25 -8.20 6.17 2.69
C ILE A 25 -7.65 6.39 4.11
N SER A 26 -8.48 6.24 5.14
CA SER A 26 -8.07 6.49 6.52
C SER A 26 -6.97 5.53 7.00
N LYS A 27 -7.02 4.26 6.59
CA LYS A 27 -6.08 3.24 7.08
C LYS A 27 -4.85 3.06 6.20
N PHE A 28 -5.02 3.14 4.88
CA PHE A 28 -3.97 2.79 3.92
C PHE A 28 -3.54 3.96 3.02
N ASN A 29 -4.23 5.10 3.09
CA ASN A 29 -4.13 6.22 2.14
C ASN A 29 -4.34 5.77 0.68
N VAL A 30 -5.20 4.76 0.48
CA VAL A 30 -5.54 4.21 -0.84
C VAL A 30 -6.99 4.54 -1.17
N TRP A 31 -7.21 5.22 -2.30
CA TRP A 31 -8.52 5.67 -2.76
C TRP A 31 -9.41 4.53 -3.24
N ASN A 32 -8.82 3.47 -3.80
CA ASN A 32 -9.56 2.31 -4.27
C ASN A 32 -9.55 1.19 -3.20
N PRO A 33 -10.66 0.97 -2.47
CA PRO A 33 -10.72 -0.05 -1.41
C PRO A 33 -10.55 -1.48 -1.93
N PHE A 34 -10.87 -1.74 -3.20
CA PHE A 34 -10.64 -3.06 -3.79
C PHE A 34 -9.16 -3.31 -4.05
N SER A 35 -8.42 -2.28 -4.46
CA SER A 35 -6.97 -2.40 -4.72
C SER A 35 -6.20 -2.70 -3.43
N SER A 36 -6.54 -2.01 -2.34
CA SER A 36 -5.95 -2.27 -1.02
C SER A 36 -6.31 -3.67 -0.50
N CYS A 37 -7.56 -4.10 -0.67
CA CYS A 37 -7.99 -5.44 -0.27
C CYS A 37 -7.28 -6.54 -1.09
N LEU A 38 -7.30 -6.45 -2.42
CA LEU A 38 -6.67 -7.43 -3.30
C LEU A 38 -5.16 -7.47 -3.13
N GLY A 39 -4.50 -6.32 -2.98
CA GLY A 39 -3.08 -6.26 -2.70
C GLY A 39 -2.71 -6.93 -1.38
N MET A 40 -3.52 -6.73 -0.33
CA MET A 40 -3.32 -7.43 0.95
C MET A 40 -3.47 -8.95 0.79
N LEU A 41 -4.51 -9.42 0.09
CA LEU A 41 -4.70 -10.84 -0.18
C LEU A 41 -3.54 -11.42 -1.00
N GLU A 42 -3.05 -10.67 -1.98
CA GLU A 42 -1.93 -11.07 -2.82
C GLU A 42 -0.66 -11.28 -1.98
N ILE A 43 -0.33 -10.36 -1.08
CA ILE A 43 0.83 -10.49 -0.18
C ILE A 43 0.68 -11.64 0.82
N LEU A 44 -0.54 -11.86 1.34
CA LEU A 44 -0.79 -12.87 2.36
C LEU A 44 -0.87 -14.29 1.81
N PHE A 45 -1.47 -14.48 0.64
CA PHE A 45 -1.78 -15.81 0.11
C PHE A 45 -0.90 -16.22 -1.07
N THR A 46 -0.09 -15.32 -1.62
CA THR A 46 0.81 -15.63 -2.73
C THR A 46 2.27 -15.50 -2.33
N ASN A 47 3.17 -15.95 -3.21
CA ASN A 47 4.61 -15.80 -3.04
C ASN A 47 5.15 -14.45 -3.53
N ARG A 48 4.28 -13.48 -3.84
CA ARG A 48 4.75 -12.13 -4.21
C ARG A 48 5.40 -11.42 -3.03
N GLU A 49 6.53 -10.79 -3.29
CA GLU A 49 7.28 -10.04 -2.30
C GLU A 49 6.63 -8.69 -2.03
N TYR A 50 6.22 -7.99 -3.08
CA TYR A 50 5.51 -6.72 -3.00
C TYR A 50 4.46 -6.58 -4.11
N THR A 51 3.50 -5.67 -3.91
CA THR A 51 2.46 -5.32 -4.87
C THR A 51 2.12 -3.84 -4.77
N ILE A 52 1.95 -3.20 -5.93
CA ILE A 52 1.62 -1.78 -6.00
C ILE A 52 0.10 -1.64 -5.92
N VAL A 53 -0.39 -1.10 -4.81
CA VAL A 53 -1.82 -0.93 -4.57
C VAL A 53 -2.35 0.43 -5.03
N GLN A 54 -1.48 1.42 -5.20
CA GLN A 54 -1.83 2.73 -5.73
C GLN A 54 -0.64 3.37 -6.45
N ASN A 55 -0.88 3.99 -7.60
CA ASN A 55 0.11 4.81 -8.31
C ASN A 55 -0.14 6.31 -8.16
N TYR A 56 -1.40 6.73 -8.08
CA TYR A 56 -1.85 8.11 -7.94
C TYR A 56 -2.98 8.17 -6.91
N PRO A 57 -3.06 9.20 -6.03
CA PRO A 57 -2.26 10.43 -6.00
C PRO A 57 -0.87 10.27 -5.37
N SER A 58 -0.67 9.37 -4.42
CA SER A 58 0.62 8.97 -3.89
C SER A 58 0.83 7.49 -4.20
N ARG A 59 2.08 7.09 -4.49
CA ARG A 59 2.41 5.69 -4.71
C ARG A 59 2.34 4.96 -3.36
N VAL A 60 1.60 3.87 -3.30
CA VAL A 60 1.50 3.01 -2.12
C VAL A 60 1.76 1.57 -2.54
N VAL A 61 2.66 0.91 -1.83
CA VAL A 61 3.09 -0.46 -2.07
C VAL A 61 2.91 -1.27 -0.79
N PHE A 62 2.36 -2.47 -0.92
CA PHE A 62 2.35 -3.45 0.16
C PHE A 62 3.43 -4.49 -0.09
N CYS A 63 4.14 -4.87 0.96
CA CYS A 63 5.23 -5.82 0.95
C CYS A 63 5.03 -6.88 2.03
N LYS A 64 5.59 -8.07 1.82
CA LYS A 64 5.66 -9.12 2.84
C LYS A 64 6.40 -8.61 4.08
N THR A 65 5.97 -9.13 5.23
CA THR A 65 6.59 -8.87 6.52
C THR A 65 7.80 -9.78 6.71
N SER A 66 8.68 -9.36 7.62
CA SER A 66 9.84 -10.15 8.03
C SER A 66 9.42 -11.48 8.70
N ALA A 67 8.20 -11.57 9.22
CA ALA A 67 7.65 -12.79 9.83
C ALA A 67 7.23 -13.85 8.80
N SER A 68 6.93 -13.43 7.56
CA SER A 68 6.44 -14.32 6.50
C SER A 68 7.52 -14.66 5.47
N SER A 69 8.74 -14.14 5.61
CA SER A 69 9.82 -14.34 4.63
C SER A 69 11.20 -14.31 5.27
N ASN A 70 12.22 -14.81 4.56
CA ASN A 70 13.61 -14.79 5.05
C ASN A 70 14.28 -13.41 4.94
N LYS A 71 13.63 -12.44 4.27
CA LYS A 71 14.12 -11.06 4.12
C LYS A 71 13.28 -10.11 4.97
N THR A 72 13.91 -9.04 5.44
CA THR A 72 13.17 -7.97 6.12
C THR A 72 12.38 -7.15 5.11
N SER A 73 11.26 -6.61 5.56
CA SER A 73 10.45 -5.63 4.84
C SER A 73 11.27 -4.43 4.31
N ILE A 74 12.27 -3.98 5.06
CA ILE A 74 13.20 -2.91 4.65
C ILE A 74 14.14 -3.39 3.54
N GLN A 75 14.65 -4.62 3.60
CA GLN A 75 15.52 -5.17 2.54
C GLN A 75 14.83 -5.20 1.17
N TYR A 76 13.53 -5.54 1.13
CA TYR A 76 12.78 -5.48 -0.13
C TYR A 76 12.68 -4.05 -0.68
N LEU A 77 12.52 -3.06 0.21
CA LEU A 77 12.49 -1.65 -0.20
C LEU A 77 13.85 -1.18 -0.71
N ASP A 78 14.93 -1.56 -0.01
CA ASP A 78 16.29 -1.24 -0.43
C ASP A 78 16.63 -1.86 -1.79
N GLU A 79 16.26 -3.12 -2.02
CA GLU A 79 16.43 -3.78 -3.32
C GLU A 79 15.61 -3.09 -4.41
N TYR A 80 14.35 -2.72 -4.10
CA TYR A 80 13.50 -1.98 -5.03
C TYR A 80 14.10 -0.62 -5.42
N MET A 81 14.62 0.13 -4.44
CA MET A 81 15.21 1.45 -4.68
C MET A 81 16.56 1.35 -5.38
N LYS A 82 17.39 0.37 -5.03
CA LYS A 82 18.67 0.10 -5.68
C LYS A 82 18.50 -0.25 -7.17
N ASN A 83 17.45 -0.98 -7.53
CA ASN A 83 17.12 -1.26 -8.94
C ASN A 83 16.72 -0.01 -9.73
N ARG A 84 16.47 1.12 -9.05
CA ARG A 84 16.19 2.44 -9.63
C ARG A 84 17.36 3.41 -9.45
N ASP A 85 18.55 2.90 -9.11
CA ASP A 85 19.78 3.65 -8.84
C ASP A 85 19.72 4.59 -7.62
N PHE A 86 18.76 4.36 -6.71
CA PHE A 86 18.65 5.10 -5.47
C PHE A 86 19.40 4.41 -4.32
N ILE A 87 20.00 5.20 -3.45
CA ILE A 87 20.71 4.76 -2.24
C ILE A 87 20.09 5.44 -1.03
N LEU A 88 19.98 4.71 0.09
CA LEU A 88 19.49 5.27 1.34
C LEU A 88 20.48 6.34 1.85
N GLU A 89 20.00 7.59 1.94
CA GLU A 89 20.77 8.74 2.43
C GLU A 89 20.55 8.91 3.94
N GLU A 90 19.29 8.79 4.39
CA GLU A 90 18.90 9.15 5.75
C GLU A 90 17.62 8.41 6.17
N GLN A 91 17.50 8.11 7.47
CA GLN A 91 16.26 7.61 8.07
C GLN A 91 15.88 8.48 9.27
N VAL A 92 14.69 9.07 9.20
CA VAL A 92 14.12 9.87 10.30
C VAL A 92 12.83 9.21 10.76
N GLY A 93 12.92 8.44 11.84
CA GLY A 93 11.80 7.65 12.36
C GLY A 93 11.31 6.62 11.32
N GLY A 94 10.06 6.76 10.89
CA GLY A 94 9.45 5.92 9.85
C GLY A 94 9.68 6.42 8.42
N ILE A 95 10.35 7.54 8.21
CA ILE A 95 10.59 8.10 6.87
C ILE A 95 12.01 7.73 6.43
N LEU A 96 12.12 7.08 5.27
CA LEU A 96 13.36 6.73 4.61
C LEU A 96 13.58 7.67 3.42
N LYS A 97 14.75 8.31 3.37
CA LYS A 97 15.14 9.23 2.31
C LYS A 97 16.15 8.54 1.42
N TYR A 98 15.78 8.36 0.16
CA TYR A 98 16.62 7.77 -0.86
C TYR A 98 17.06 8.84 -1.87
N SER A 99 18.31 8.75 -2.35
CA SER A 99 18.88 9.68 -3.33
C SER A 99 19.66 8.92 -4.39
N ASN A 100 19.52 9.34 -5.65
CA ASN A 100 20.35 8.88 -6.77
C ASN A 100 21.36 9.96 -7.23
N GLY A 101 21.54 11.02 -6.43
CA GLY A 101 22.38 12.17 -6.74
C GLY A 101 21.67 13.29 -7.50
N SER A 102 20.61 13.00 -8.26
CA SER A 102 19.78 14.00 -8.96
C SER A 102 18.43 14.24 -8.28
N GLU A 103 17.79 13.18 -7.82
CA GLU A 103 16.45 13.16 -7.26
C GLU A 103 16.49 12.61 -5.85
N LYS A 104 15.54 13.06 -5.02
CA LYS A 104 15.35 12.58 -3.65
C LYS A 104 13.93 12.06 -3.52
N GLU A 105 13.79 10.85 -3.01
CA GLU A 105 12.50 10.25 -2.71
C GLU A 105 12.37 10.01 -1.21
N TYR A 106 11.25 10.46 -0.66
CA TYR A 106 10.89 10.27 0.74
C TYR A 106 9.81 9.20 0.82
N ILE A 107 10.09 8.14 1.57
CA ILE A 107 9.24 6.97 1.67
C ILE A 107 8.86 6.77 3.12
N SER A 108 7.58 6.97 3.42
CA SER A 108 7.00 6.61 4.71
C SER A 108 6.83 5.10 4.77
N PHE A 109 7.59 4.49 5.67
CA PHE A 109 7.63 3.06 5.92
C PHE A 109 6.88 2.73 7.21
N SER A 110 6.00 1.74 7.13
CA SER A 110 5.33 1.18 8.30
C SER A 110 5.16 -0.33 8.15
N GLU A 111 5.17 -1.06 9.26
CA GLU A 111 4.95 -2.51 9.25
C GLU A 111 3.90 -2.87 10.30
N ASN A 112 3.02 -3.80 9.94
CA ASN A 112 2.10 -4.44 10.85
C ASN A 112 2.26 -5.97 10.75
N LYS A 113 1.49 -6.73 11.53
CA LYS A 113 1.56 -8.20 11.54
C LYS A 113 1.33 -8.84 10.16
N TYR A 114 0.58 -8.19 9.29
CA TYR A 114 0.11 -8.76 8.02
C TYR A 114 0.94 -8.31 6.81
N PHE A 115 1.37 -7.04 6.77
CA PHE A 115 2.13 -6.48 5.66
C PHE A 115 2.97 -5.28 6.11
N SER A 116 4.00 -4.98 5.31
CA SER A 116 4.71 -3.71 5.31
C SER A 116 4.12 -2.77 4.25
N LYS A 117 4.01 -1.48 4.56
CA LYS A 117 3.49 -0.44 3.68
C LYS A 117 4.60 0.56 3.40
N TRP A 118 4.79 0.86 2.11
CA TRP A 118 5.66 1.92 1.63
C TRP A 118 4.82 2.96 0.93
N GLU A 119 4.96 4.20 1.35
CA GLU A 119 4.17 5.31 0.84
C GLU A 119 5.11 6.44 0.43
N TRP A 120 5.08 6.81 -0.85
CA TRP A 120 5.89 7.90 -1.35
C TRP A 120 5.25 9.23 -0.96
N GLU A 121 6.03 10.05 -0.25
CA GLU A 121 5.66 11.43 0.05
C GLU A 121 5.84 12.30 -1.20
N LYS A 122 5.03 13.34 -1.32
CA LYS A 122 5.07 14.29 -2.44
C LYS A 122 5.96 15.48 -2.14
#